data_AF-A0A4S0MPG4-F1
#
_entry.id   AF-A0A4S0MPG4-F1
#
_cell.length_a   1.000
_cell.length_b   1.000
_cell.length_c   1.000
_cell.angle_alpha   90.00
_cell.angle_beta   90.00
_cell.angle_gamma   90.00
#
_symmetry.space_group_name_H-M   'P 1'
#
loop_
_entity.id
_entity.type
_entity.pdbx_description
1 polymer ?
#
loop_
_entity_poly.entity_id
_entity_poly.type
_entity_poly.pdbx_seq_one_letter_code
_entity_poly.pdbx_strand_id
1 'polypeptide(L)'
;ELALLVGNVFAYAVSPKGRFVLTLERIEQTAVDSYDFIFRSQRKLAFQAGQYLEWTLGLDRSDNRGNRRYFTVASSPTEQSVRLGVKFYPKSSAFKQALGTM
;
A
#
# COMPACT_ATOMS: atom_id res chain seq x y z
N GLU A 1 31.02 14.64 -12.81
CA GLU A 1 29.59 14.83 -13.17
C GLU A 1 29.06 13.76 -14.13
N LEU A 2 29.81 13.36 -15.17
CA LEU A 2 29.36 12.33 -16.12
C LEU A 2 28.93 11.00 -15.46
N ALA A 3 29.64 10.54 -14.43
CA ALA A 3 29.30 9.32 -13.68
C ALA A 3 27.93 9.39 -13.00
N LEU A 4 27.56 10.55 -12.46
CA LEU A 4 26.23 10.79 -11.87
C LEU A 4 25.13 10.72 -12.93
N LEU A 5 25.40 11.29 -14.10
CA LEU A 5 24.45 11.31 -15.22
C LEU A 5 24.22 9.91 -15.78
N VAL A 6 25.30 9.15 -15.99
CA VAL A 6 25.23 7.73 -16.40
C VAL A 6 24.51 6.89 -15.34
N GLY A 7 24.81 7.10 -14.05
CA GLY A 7 24.14 6.41 -12.95
C GLY A 7 22.63 6.68 -12.91
N ASN A 8 22.21 7.93 -13.09
CA ASN A 8 20.79 8.30 -13.12
C ASN A 8 20.06 7.72 -14.34
N VAL A 9 20.68 7.73 -15.52
CA VAL A 9 20.11 7.12 -16.73
C VAL A 9 19.95 5.62 -16.55
N PHE A 10 20.97 4.93 -16.02
CA PHE A 10 20.88 3.51 -15.72
C PHE A 10 19.78 3.23 -14.70
N ALA A 11 19.76 3.94 -13.57
CA ALA A 11 18.73 3.81 -12.54
C ALA A 11 17.32 3.99 -13.13
N TYR A 12 17.11 5.01 -13.96
CA TYR A 12 15.85 5.25 -14.65
C TYR A 12 15.46 4.13 -15.63
N ALA A 13 16.43 3.54 -16.32
CA ALA A 13 16.19 2.44 -17.26
C ALA A 13 15.81 1.14 -16.54
N VAL A 14 16.42 0.85 -15.38
CA VAL A 14 16.20 -0.39 -14.63
C VAL A 14 15.12 -0.27 -13.54
N SER A 15 14.74 0.94 -13.13
CA SER A 15 13.69 1.14 -12.12
C SER A 15 12.35 0.60 -12.61
N PRO A 16 11.64 -0.23 -11.83
CA PRO A 16 10.31 -0.69 -12.17
C PRO A 16 9.32 0.50 -12.22
N LYS A 17 8.87 0.85 -13.42
CA LYS A 17 7.96 2.01 -13.66
C LYS A 17 6.48 1.68 -13.44
N GLY A 18 6.17 0.49 -12.91
CA GLY A 18 4.80 0.03 -12.74
C GLY A 18 4.15 0.57 -11.47
N ARG A 19 3.00 1.23 -11.60
CA ARG A 19 2.11 1.48 -10.46
C ARG A 19 1.31 0.21 -10.16
N PHE A 20 1.38 -0.28 -8.94
CA PHE A 20 0.49 -1.37 -8.51
C PHE A 20 -0.89 -0.81 -8.21
N VAL A 21 -1.87 -1.18 -9.03
CA VAL A 21 -3.28 -0.93 -8.78
C VAL A 21 -3.86 -2.21 -8.19
N LEU A 22 -4.33 -2.09 -6.96
CA LEU A 22 -4.85 -3.20 -6.17
C LEU A 22 -6.38 -3.11 -6.13
N THR A 23 -7.05 -4.21 -6.41
CA THR A 23 -8.52 -4.30 -6.34
C THR A 23 -8.90 -4.90 -4.99
N LEU A 24 -9.73 -4.20 -4.22
CA LEU A 24 -10.27 -4.74 -2.98
C LEU A 24 -11.19 -5.92 -3.29
N GLU A 25 -10.91 -7.08 -2.71
CA GLU A 25 -11.75 -8.27 -2.89
C GLU A 25 -12.71 -8.48 -1.72
N ARG A 26 -12.24 -8.26 -0.49
CA ARG A 26 -13.05 -8.40 0.73
C ARG A 26 -12.39 -7.71 1.92
N ILE A 27 -13.19 -7.51 2.97
CA ILE A 27 -12.79 -6.96 4.26
C ILE A 27 -13.16 -7.99 5.34
N GLU A 28 -12.20 -8.33 6.20
CA GLU A 28 -12.37 -9.27 7.31
C GLU A 28 -12.17 -8.51 8.64
N GLN A 29 -13.05 -8.73 9.63
CA GLN A 29 -12.83 -8.21 10.98
C GLN A 29 -11.95 -9.18 11.76
N THR A 30 -10.73 -8.77 12.10
CA THR A 30 -9.72 -9.61 12.77
C THR A 30 -9.72 -9.41 14.28
N ALA A 31 -10.15 -8.23 14.76
CA ALA A 31 -10.38 -7.93 16.17
C ALA A 31 -11.42 -6.80 16.33
N VAL A 32 -11.75 -6.44 17.57
CA VAL A 32 -12.75 -5.40 17.90
C VAL A 32 -12.55 -4.12 17.07
N ASP A 33 -11.32 -3.61 17.01
CA ASP A 33 -10.98 -2.37 16.28
C ASP A 33 -10.04 -2.60 15.09
N SER A 34 -9.88 -3.84 14.62
CA SER A 34 -8.90 -4.18 13.58
C SER A 34 -9.54 -4.95 12.44
N TYR A 35 -9.24 -4.53 11.22
CA TYR A 35 -9.76 -5.11 9.99
C TYR A 35 -8.62 -5.42 9.04
N ASP A 36 -8.74 -6.53 8.32
CA ASP A 36 -7.87 -6.92 7.24
C ASP A 36 -8.57 -6.61 5.91
N PHE A 37 -7.95 -5.75 5.12
CA PHE A 37 -8.36 -5.46 3.74
C PHE A 37 -7.57 -6.38 2.82
N ILE A 38 -8.26 -7.24 2.08
CA ILE A 38 -7.64 -8.21 1.18
C ILE A 38 -7.77 -7.71 -0.26
N PHE A 39 -6.63 -7.50 -0.89
CA PHE A 39 -6.54 -6.99 -2.24
C PHE A 39 -5.98 -8.02 -3.21
N ARG A 40 -6.48 -8.02 -4.44
CA ARG A 40 -5.85 -8.67 -5.58
C ARG A 40 -4.99 -7.69 -6.36
N SER A 41 -3.81 -8.15 -6.75
CA SER A 41 -2.96 -7.45 -7.71
C SER A 41 -3.08 -8.09 -9.09
N GLN A 42 -3.08 -7.29 -10.15
CA GLN A 42 -3.03 -7.80 -11.53
C GLN A 42 -1.72 -8.55 -11.82
N ARG A 43 -0.65 -8.22 -11.09
CA ARG A 43 0.67 -8.86 -11.19
C ARG A 43 1.17 -9.21 -9.81
N LYS A 44 1.80 -10.38 -9.65
CA LYS A 44 2.34 -10.80 -8.36
C LYS A 44 3.33 -9.76 -7.83
N LEU A 45 3.13 -9.33 -6.58
CA LEU A 45 4.08 -8.47 -5.89
C LEU A 45 5.29 -9.31 -5.47
N ALA A 46 6.49 -8.86 -5.84
CA ALA A 46 7.73 -9.42 -5.33
C ALA A 46 8.14 -8.63 -4.07
N PHE A 47 8.01 -9.25 -2.90
CA PHE A 47 8.40 -8.69 -1.62
C PHE A 47 8.94 -9.79 -0.70
N GLN A 48 9.69 -9.40 0.31
CA GLN A 48 10.15 -10.26 1.41
C GLN A 48 9.25 -10.06 2.63
N ALA A 49 9.07 -11.11 3.43
CA ALA A 49 8.28 -11.02 4.65
C ALA A 49 8.82 -9.92 5.58
N GLY A 50 7.92 -9.11 6.14
CA GLY A 50 8.27 -7.95 6.97
C GLY A 50 8.46 -6.64 6.18
N GLN A 51 8.44 -6.66 4.85
CA GLN A 51 8.42 -5.43 4.05
C GLN A 51 7.06 -4.72 4.11
N TYR A 52 7.07 -3.47 3.67
CA TYR A 52 5.90 -2.60 3.60
C TYR A 52 5.68 -2.10 2.17
N LEU A 53 4.48 -1.61 1.92
CA LEU A 53 4.14 -0.87 0.70
C LEU A 53 3.76 0.56 1.07
N GLU A 54 3.96 1.47 0.12
CA GLU A 54 3.44 2.82 0.19
C GLU A 54 2.08 2.88 -0.54
N TRP A 55 1.01 3.04 0.24
CA TRP A 55 -0.37 3.02 -0.24
C TRP A 55 -0.85 4.43 -0.52
N THR A 56 -1.38 4.67 -1.72
CA THR A 56 -2.06 5.92 -2.06
C THR A 56 -3.54 5.65 -2.18
N LEU A 57 -4.36 6.37 -1.42
CA LEU A 57 -5.80 6.33 -1.53
C LEU A 57 -6.31 7.61 -2.21
N GLY A 58 -7.27 7.49 -3.12
CA GLY A 58 -7.97 8.65 -3.67
C GLY A 58 -8.85 9.25 -2.57
N LEU A 59 -8.54 10.47 -2.13
CA LEU A 59 -9.31 11.21 -1.13
C LEU A 59 -9.84 12.49 -1.77
N ASP A 60 -11.14 12.78 -1.58
CA ASP A 60 -11.73 14.06 -2.01
C ASP A 60 -11.14 15.23 -1.23
N ARG A 61 -10.90 15.03 0.08
CA ARG A 61 -10.24 15.99 0.97
C ARG A 61 -9.26 15.26 1.87
N SER A 62 -7.98 15.55 1.72
CA SER A 62 -6.92 15.05 2.61
C SER A 62 -6.81 15.93 3.86
N ASP A 63 -6.47 15.32 4.99
CA ASP A 63 -5.95 16.05 6.15
C ASP A 63 -4.49 16.48 5.93
N ASN A 64 -3.88 17.16 6.91
CA ASN A 64 -2.48 17.60 6.88
C ASN A 64 -1.47 16.44 6.83
N ARG A 65 -1.92 15.19 6.92
CA ARG A 65 -1.07 14.01 6.90
C ARG A 65 -1.05 13.31 5.53
N GLY A 66 -1.78 13.83 4.55
CA GLY A 66 -1.75 13.36 3.17
C GLY A 66 -2.58 12.11 2.90
N ASN A 67 -2.63 11.73 1.62
CA ASN A 67 -3.36 10.57 1.11
C ASN A 67 -2.49 9.34 0.89
N ARG A 68 -1.25 9.37 1.37
CA ARG A 68 -0.24 8.34 1.14
C ARG A 68 0.37 7.84 2.44
N ARG A 69 0.44 6.52 2.63
CA ARG A 69 0.83 5.89 3.90
C ARG A 69 1.59 4.58 3.71
N TYR A 70 2.58 4.38 4.57
CA TYR A 70 3.29 3.11 4.67
C TYR A 70 2.50 2.13 5.53
N PHE A 71 2.36 0.89 5.05
CA PHE A 71 1.83 -0.22 5.82
C PHE A 71 2.61 -1.49 5.50
N THR A 72 2.95 -2.24 6.54
CA THR A 72 3.55 -3.58 6.43
C THR A 72 2.58 -4.53 5.73
N VAL A 73 3.08 -5.36 4.83
CA VAL A 73 2.27 -6.38 4.16
C VAL A 73 1.98 -7.50 5.16
N ALA A 74 0.70 -7.78 5.38
CA ALA A 74 0.24 -8.78 6.35
C ALA A 74 0.02 -10.18 5.75
N SER A 75 0.30 -10.37 4.45
CA SER A 75 0.26 -11.67 3.76
C SER A 75 1.67 -12.20 3.44
N SER A 76 1.79 -13.51 3.23
CA SER A 76 3.03 -14.16 2.80
C SER A 76 3.42 -13.75 1.37
N PRO A 77 4.71 -13.63 1.03
CA PRO A 77 5.19 -13.50 -0.36
C PRO A 77 4.75 -14.63 -1.31
N THR A 78 4.31 -15.76 -0.77
CA THR A 78 3.79 -16.90 -1.55
C THR A 78 2.31 -16.77 -1.89
N GLU A 79 1.57 -15.92 -1.19
CA GLU A 79 0.14 -15.68 -1.46
C GLU A 79 -0.08 -14.87 -2.73
N GLN A 80 -1.23 -15.07 -3.36
CA GLN A 80 -1.63 -14.28 -4.54
C GLN A 80 -2.25 -12.93 -4.15
N SER A 81 -2.90 -12.88 -2.99
CA SER A 81 -3.52 -11.69 -2.42
C SER A 81 -2.57 -10.93 -1.50
N VAL A 82 -2.81 -9.62 -1.40
CA VAL A 82 -2.09 -8.70 -0.53
C VAL A 82 -3.02 -8.33 0.62
N ARG A 83 -2.61 -8.66 1.85
CA ARG A 83 -3.38 -8.32 3.05
C ARG A 83 -2.83 -7.05 3.69
N LEU A 84 -3.74 -6.13 4.03
CA LEU A 84 -3.46 -4.89 4.74
C LEU A 84 -4.25 -4.88 6.05
N GLY A 85 -3.55 -5.07 7.17
CA GLY A 85 -4.15 -4.98 8.50
C GLY A 85 -4.19 -3.55 9.01
N VAL A 86 -5.38 -3.10 9.45
CA VAL A 86 -5.60 -1.72 9.90
C VAL A 86 -6.38 -1.69 11.20
N LYS A 87 -5.79 -1.06 12.22
CA LYS A 87 -6.49 -0.66 13.45
C LYS A 87 -7.16 0.70 13.30
N PHE A 88 -8.43 0.79 13.66
CA PHE A 88 -9.22 2.01 13.68
C PHE A 88 -9.30 2.63 15.08
N TYR A 89 -9.53 3.94 15.13
CA TYR A 89 -9.70 4.70 16.37
C TYR A 89 -10.44 6.02 16.09
N PRO A 90 -11.13 6.62 17.09
CA PRO A 90 -12.06 7.74 16.86
C PRO A 90 -11.46 9.00 16.19
N LYS A 91 -10.16 9.27 16.37
CA LYS A 91 -9.45 10.41 15.75
C LYS A 91 -8.49 9.98 14.64
N SER A 92 -8.96 9.10 13.77
CA SER A 92 -8.16 8.57 12.66
C SER A 92 -8.00 9.60 11.53
N SER A 93 -6.94 9.45 10.72
CA SER A 93 -6.68 10.34 9.58
C SER A 93 -7.76 10.24 8.50
N ALA A 94 -7.91 11.26 7.66
CA ALA A 94 -8.80 11.24 6.49
C ALA A 94 -8.61 9.97 5.64
N PHE A 95 -7.36 9.50 5.49
CA PHE A 95 -7.04 8.21 4.86
C PHE A 95 -7.77 7.02 5.50
N LYS A 96 -7.74 6.91 6.84
CA LYS A 96 -8.35 5.78 7.54
C LYS A 96 -9.87 5.91 7.54
N GLN A 97 -10.39 7.13 7.68
CA GLN A 97 -11.83 7.37 7.58
C GLN A 97 -12.37 6.89 6.22
N ALA A 98 -11.72 7.29 5.11
CA ALA A 98 -12.11 6.84 3.78
C ALA A 98 -11.89 5.33 3.55
N LEU A 99 -10.85 4.75 4.14
CA LEU A 99 -10.65 3.29 4.09
C LEU A 99 -11.78 2.54 4.82
N GLY A 100 -12.29 3.10 5.92
CA GLY A 100 -13.39 2.53 6.69
C GLY A 100 -14.77 2.67 6.05
N THR A 101 -14.90 3.43 4.95
CA THR A 101 -16.14 3.56 4.17
C THR A 101 -16.19 2.66 2.93
N MET A 102 -15.15 1.86 2.69
CA MET A 102 -15.08 0.91 1.56
C MET A 102 -15.97 -0.31 1.77
#